data_AF-A0A7W0R014-F1
#
_entry.id   AF-A0A7W0R014-F1
#
_cell.length_a   1.000
_cell.length_b   1.000
_cell.length_c   1.000
_cell.angle_alpha   90.00
_cell.angle_beta   90.00
_cell.angle_gamma   90.00
#
_symmetry.space_group_name_H-M   'P 1'
#
loop_
_entity.id
_entity.type
_entity.pdbx_description
1 polymer ?
#
loop_
_entity_poly.entity_id
_entity_poly.type
_entity_poly.pdbx_seq_one_letter_code
_entity_poly.pdbx_strand_id
1 'polypeptide(L)'
;ARTPEQLQVLADAGVVDAGGAGFLLLLDAALHVVDGEPLPEAPAEDAVSARGPVGAAVDAVAVRSSGVAGELDVSEHRYPLDVSEHRYEVMYLCHVADERIEELQQAWGRIGDSIVVVGGDGLWNCHVHTNDIGAAIEAALDADGRPHRIRVTDLFEEVAAEQAEREAAIRAAAGPAAPSTAPDLPAVTTAVVAVSSGDGISELFRQLGVQAVVGGGQTLNPSTADLLAAVEAVNAQHVVVLPDNTNIVPVAEQLDPLTVKTVRVVPTRSMPEGLAALIVYDPEVDAPTNTAAMRQAAEAIAAGEITQAVRASSTPAGPVAEGDWIGIVRGDGIVAVGADLDGAVAGLLDHLVGDGAELVTVIEGADADEASTHRLEAWLAERRPSVEVEVHQGGQPLYPYLFGVE
;
A
#
# COMPACT_ATOMS: atom_id res chain seq x y z
N ALA A 1 9.86 7.90 -37.58
CA ALA A 1 9.42 6.56 -38.01
C ALA A 1 8.09 6.67 -38.74
N ARG A 2 7.82 5.84 -39.77
CA ARG A 2 6.56 5.86 -40.56
C ARG A 2 5.41 5.05 -39.95
N THR A 3 5.58 4.57 -38.72
CA THR A 3 4.59 3.71 -38.05
C THR A 3 3.20 4.36 -37.89
N PRO A 4 3.05 5.70 -37.74
CA PRO A 4 1.75 6.35 -37.81
C PRO A 4 1.06 6.25 -39.18
N GLU A 5 1.81 6.10 -40.28
CA GLU A 5 1.23 5.91 -41.64
C GLU A 5 0.78 4.46 -41.89
N GLN A 6 1.15 3.53 -41.01
CA GLN A 6 0.94 2.10 -41.17
C GLN A 6 -0.15 1.56 -40.23
N LEU A 7 -0.40 2.25 -39.11
CA LEU A 7 -1.38 1.86 -38.11
C LEU A 7 -2.19 3.08 -37.64
N GLN A 8 -3.50 3.08 -37.93
CA GLN A 8 -4.40 4.20 -37.62
C GLN A 8 -4.41 4.54 -36.12
N VAL A 9 -4.29 3.54 -35.24
CA VAL A 9 -4.25 3.74 -33.77
C VAL A 9 -3.06 4.60 -33.33
N LEU A 10 -1.92 4.52 -34.04
CA LEU A 10 -0.73 5.32 -33.75
C LEU A 10 -0.86 6.73 -34.36
N ALA A 11 -1.53 6.85 -35.50
CA ALA A 11 -1.88 8.14 -36.11
C ALA A 11 -2.81 8.95 -35.19
N ASP A 12 -3.87 8.33 -34.69
CA ASP A 12 -4.88 8.96 -33.83
C ASP A 12 -4.28 9.37 -32.48
N ALA A 13 -3.29 8.62 -32.00
CA ALA A 13 -2.57 8.91 -30.76
C ALA A 13 -1.37 9.86 -30.94
N GLY A 14 -1.02 10.24 -32.18
CA GLY A 14 0.11 11.14 -32.46
C GLY A 14 1.48 10.61 -32.02
N VAL A 15 1.60 9.30 -31.76
CA VAL A 15 2.80 8.65 -31.23
C VAL A 15 3.35 7.63 -32.21
N VAL A 16 4.64 7.33 -32.10
CA VAL A 16 5.28 6.24 -32.85
C VAL A 16 5.30 4.98 -32.00
N ASP A 17 5.32 3.81 -32.64
CA ASP A 17 5.52 2.53 -31.94
C ASP A 17 6.82 2.53 -31.14
N ALA A 18 6.69 2.49 -29.80
CA ALA A 18 7.81 2.51 -28.87
C ALA A 18 8.67 1.24 -28.97
N GLY A 19 8.08 0.09 -29.31
CA GLY A 19 8.80 -1.17 -29.51
C GLY A 19 9.70 -1.11 -30.74
N GLY A 20 9.14 -0.69 -31.88
CA GLY A 20 9.90 -0.46 -33.10
C GLY A 20 10.97 0.63 -32.97
N ALA A 21 10.68 1.72 -32.25
CA ALA A 21 11.66 2.78 -31.99
C ALA A 21 12.82 2.30 -31.11
N GLY A 22 12.53 1.56 -30.03
CA GLY A 22 13.55 0.96 -29.16
C GLY A 22 14.42 -0.07 -29.90
N PHE A 23 13.83 -0.86 -30.80
CA PHE A 23 14.58 -1.81 -31.61
C PHE A 23 15.56 -1.12 -32.58
N LEU A 24 15.16 0.00 -33.20
CA LEU A 24 16.06 0.77 -34.06
C LEU A 24 17.21 1.39 -33.26
N LEU A 25 16.93 1.96 -32.09
CA LEU A 25 17.97 2.53 -31.22
C LEU A 25 18.98 1.46 -30.74
N LEU A 26 18.51 0.24 -30.48
CA LEU A 26 19.38 -0.89 -30.15
C LEU A 26 20.31 -1.24 -31.32
N LEU A 27 19.82 -1.20 -32.56
CA LEU A 27 20.63 -1.43 -33.76
C LEU A 27 21.64 -0.28 -33.98
N ASP A 28 21.23 0.96 -33.78
CA ASP A 28 22.12 2.13 -33.86
C ASP A 28 23.24 2.06 -32.82
N ALA A 29 22.92 1.61 -31.60
CA ALA A 29 23.93 1.36 -30.56
C ALA A 29 24.88 0.22 -30.91
N ALA A 30 24.39 -0.85 -31.53
CA ALA A 30 25.24 -1.93 -32.00
C ALA A 30 26.19 -1.46 -33.12
N LEU A 31 25.70 -0.66 -34.08
CA LEU A 31 26.51 -0.07 -35.14
C LEU A 31 27.56 0.92 -34.60
N HIS A 32 27.18 1.72 -33.59
CA HIS A 32 28.13 2.61 -32.90
C HIS A 32 29.28 1.85 -32.25
N VAL A 33 28.99 0.73 -31.57
CA VAL A 33 30.03 -0.08 -30.90
C VAL A 33 30.93 -0.81 -31.90
N VAL A 34 30.37 -1.26 -33.03
CA VAL A 34 31.09 -2.10 -33.99
C VAL A 34 31.90 -1.29 -35.00
N ASP A 35 31.34 -0.18 -35.52
CA ASP A 35 31.93 0.58 -36.64
C ASP A 35 32.09 2.08 -36.32
N GLY A 36 31.75 2.50 -35.10
CA GLY A 36 31.91 3.88 -34.65
C GLY A 36 30.89 4.86 -35.24
N GLU A 37 29.82 4.38 -35.89
CA GLU A 37 28.78 5.25 -36.43
C GLU A 37 28.11 6.06 -35.31
N PRO A 38 27.96 7.38 -35.43
CA PRO A 38 27.43 8.20 -34.36
C PRO A 38 25.97 7.85 -34.09
N LEU A 39 25.62 7.77 -32.79
CA LEU A 39 24.23 7.63 -32.37
C LEU A 39 23.38 8.81 -32.87
N PRO A 40 22.09 8.57 -33.18
CA PRO A 40 21.18 9.64 -33.57
C PRO A 40 21.08 10.68 -32.45
N GLU A 41 21.21 11.96 -32.81
CA GLU A 41 21.09 13.06 -31.87
C GLU A 41 19.67 13.14 -31.31
N ALA A 42 19.56 13.31 -29.99
CA ALA A 42 18.30 13.57 -29.35
C ALA A 42 17.72 14.89 -29.90
N PRO A 43 16.40 14.97 -30.18
CA PRO A 43 15.80 16.19 -30.67
C PRO A 43 16.08 17.37 -29.73
N ALA A 44 16.46 18.52 -30.29
CA ALA A 44 16.68 19.75 -29.55
C ALA A 44 15.42 20.13 -28.76
N GLU A 45 15.60 20.60 -27.52
CA GLU A 45 14.54 20.80 -26.53
C GLU A 45 13.40 21.74 -26.99
N ASP A 46 13.68 22.65 -27.93
CA ASP A 46 12.68 23.57 -28.50
C ASP A 46 11.72 22.91 -29.51
N ALA A 47 12.04 21.70 -29.99
CA ALA A 47 11.12 20.87 -30.78
C ALA A 47 10.23 19.99 -29.87
N VAL A 48 10.40 20.09 -28.55
CA VAL A 48 9.79 19.19 -27.56
C VAL A 48 8.59 19.85 -26.88
N SER A 49 7.63 20.32 -27.68
CA SER A 49 6.23 20.46 -27.21
C SER A 49 5.46 19.13 -27.27
N ALA A 50 6.18 18.01 -27.43
CA ALA A 50 5.66 16.65 -27.42
C ALA A 50 6.39 15.75 -26.40
N ARG A 51 6.86 16.33 -25.27
CA ARG A 51 7.31 15.54 -24.10
C ARG A 51 6.07 15.03 -23.37
N GLY A 52 5.89 13.70 -23.35
CA GLY A 52 4.94 13.05 -22.44
C GLY A 52 5.35 13.19 -20.96
N PRO A 53 4.49 12.76 -20.02
CA PRO A 53 4.50 13.19 -18.61
C PRO A 53 5.76 12.82 -17.80
N VAL A 54 6.56 11.86 -18.26
CA VAL A 54 7.69 11.33 -17.49
C VAL A 54 8.89 12.31 -17.43
N GLY A 55 9.05 13.16 -18.45
CA GLY A 55 10.18 14.10 -18.52
C GLY A 55 10.00 15.37 -17.69
N ALA A 56 8.78 15.83 -17.48
CA ALA A 56 8.52 17.08 -16.75
C ALA A 56 8.57 16.91 -15.21
N ALA A 57 8.27 15.71 -14.72
CA ALA A 57 8.32 15.37 -13.30
C ALA A 57 9.77 15.28 -12.77
N VAL A 58 10.73 14.87 -13.60
CA VAL A 58 12.13 14.72 -13.20
C VAL A 58 12.86 16.06 -13.08
N ASP A 59 12.54 17.05 -13.93
CA ASP A 59 13.16 18.38 -13.89
C ASP A 59 12.67 19.23 -12.71
N ALA A 60 11.41 19.06 -12.28
CA ALA A 60 10.84 19.78 -11.13
C ALA A 60 11.42 19.34 -9.77
N VAL A 61 12.03 18.14 -9.72
CA VAL A 61 12.70 17.58 -8.54
C VAL A 61 14.19 17.94 -8.53
N ALA A 62 14.85 17.96 -9.69
CA ALA A 62 16.28 18.27 -9.80
C ALA A 62 16.63 19.74 -9.49
N VAL A 63 15.72 20.69 -9.71
CA VAL A 63 15.97 22.13 -9.48
C VAL A 63 15.87 22.52 -8.00
N ARG A 64 15.37 21.64 -7.11
CA ARG A 64 15.22 21.93 -5.67
C ARG A 64 16.47 21.61 -4.83
N SER A 65 17.49 20.97 -5.41
CA SER A 65 18.68 20.50 -4.71
C SER A 65 19.98 21.24 -5.05
N SER A 66 19.91 22.34 -5.83
CA SER A 66 21.10 23.15 -6.13
C SER A 66 20.87 24.64 -5.91
N GLY A 67 21.10 25.10 -4.68
CA GLY A 67 21.28 26.52 -4.41
C GLY A 67 21.09 26.91 -2.95
N VAL A 68 22.20 26.94 -2.20
CA VAL A 68 22.70 28.09 -1.41
C VAL A 68 23.83 27.58 -0.51
N ALA A 69 25.05 28.01 -0.83
CA ALA A 69 26.16 27.97 0.10
C ALA A 69 26.02 29.15 1.06
N GLY A 70 25.89 28.88 2.37
CA GLY A 70 25.88 29.90 3.41
C GLY A 70 25.75 29.27 4.79
N GLU A 71 26.80 29.37 5.61
CA GLU A 71 26.81 29.05 7.04
C GLU A 71 25.71 29.83 7.78
N LEU A 72 24.74 29.15 8.42
CA LEU A 72 23.94 29.71 9.50
C LEU A 72 23.50 28.63 10.50
N ASP A 73 24.08 28.77 11.69
CA ASP A 73 23.57 28.60 13.07
C ASP A 73 22.64 27.44 13.44
N VAL A 74 23.09 26.70 14.45
CA VAL A 74 22.43 25.54 15.06
C VAL A 74 21.70 26.04 16.31
N SER A 75 20.44 26.44 16.20
CA SER A 75 19.56 26.48 17.37
C SER A 75 18.08 26.40 16.99
N GLU A 76 17.39 25.52 17.73
CA GLU A 76 15.95 25.43 17.99
C GLU A 76 15.02 25.85 16.84
N HIS A 77 14.35 24.90 16.20
CA HIS A 77 12.90 24.90 15.88
C HIS A 77 12.56 23.49 15.40
N ARG A 78 12.25 22.62 16.36
CA ARG A 78 11.81 21.24 16.15
C ARG A 78 10.39 21.29 15.55
N TYR A 79 10.20 20.69 14.38
CA TYR A 79 8.87 20.38 13.84
C TYR A 79 8.11 19.52 14.86
N PRO A 80 6.86 19.87 15.24
CA PRO A 80 6.05 18.97 16.05
C PRO A 80 5.51 17.88 15.13
N LEU A 81 6.12 16.70 15.19
CA LEU A 81 5.42 15.46 14.89
C LEU A 81 4.54 15.20 16.12
N ASP A 82 3.25 14.94 15.89
CA ASP A 82 2.29 14.61 16.93
C ASP A 82 2.60 13.19 17.45
N VAL A 83 3.58 13.11 18.33
CA VAL A 83 3.74 11.99 19.26
C VAL A 83 2.80 12.29 20.41
N SER A 84 1.90 11.36 20.76
CA SER A 84 1.15 11.44 22.02
C SER A 84 2.09 11.93 23.12
N GLU A 85 1.65 12.91 23.93
CA GLU A 85 2.44 13.40 25.06
C GLU A 85 2.74 12.27 26.08
N HIS A 86 2.11 11.11 25.88
CA HIS A 86 2.28 9.90 26.66
C HIS A 86 3.25 8.92 26.04
N ARG A 87 4.24 8.52 26.84
CA ARG A 87 5.36 7.68 26.44
C ARG A 87 5.01 6.21 26.36
N TYR A 88 4.00 5.76 27.11
CA TYR A 88 3.70 4.34 27.23
C TYR A 88 2.30 4.03 26.70
N GLU A 89 2.21 2.90 26.02
CA GLU A 89 0.96 2.25 25.71
C GLU A 89 0.73 1.14 26.72
N VAL A 90 -0.47 1.07 27.30
CA VAL A 90 -0.89 -0.03 28.16
C VAL A 90 -2.07 -0.74 27.52
N MET A 91 -1.88 -2.01 27.20
CA MET A 91 -2.91 -2.89 26.65
C MET A 91 -3.15 -4.08 27.57
N TYR A 92 -4.41 -4.49 27.72
CA TYR A 92 -4.74 -5.75 28.39
C TYR A 92 -6.12 -6.27 28.00
N LEU A 93 -6.35 -7.56 28.22
CA LEU A 93 -7.69 -8.12 28.29
C LEU A 93 -8.22 -7.97 29.71
N CYS A 94 -9.46 -7.50 29.87
CA CYS A 94 -10.09 -7.32 31.16
C CYS A 94 -11.42 -8.06 31.21
N HIS A 95 -11.57 -8.93 32.21
CA HIS A 95 -12.90 -9.39 32.59
C HIS A 95 -13.54 -8.40 33.55
N VAL A 96 -14.55 -7.68 33.10
CA VAL A 96 -15.31 -6.69 33.90
C VAL A 96 -16.74 -6.67 33.41
N ALA A 97 -17.71 -6.54 34.32
CA ALA A 97 -19.13 -6.49 33.96
C ALA A 97 -19.42 -5.31 33.02
N ASP A 98 -20.31 -5.52 32.05
CA ASP A 98 -20.58 -4.55 30.98
C ASP A 98 -21.07 -3.21 31.55
N GLU A 99 -21.81 -3.21 32.65
CA GLU A 99 -22.30 -1.99 33.30
C GLU A 99 -21.18 -1.15 33.96
N ARG A 100 -19.98 -1.72 34.11
CA ARG A 100 -18.83 -1.12 34.80
C ARG A 100 -17.75 -0.64 33.84
N ILE A 101 -17.90 -0.91 32.54
CA ILE A 101 -16.89 -0.55 31.54
C ILE A 101 -16.76 0.97 31.38
N GLU A 102 -17.87 1.70 31.50
CA GLU A 102 -17.87 3.16 31.48
C GLU A 102 -17.06 3.76 32.65
N GLU A 103 -17.06 3.11 33.82
CA GLU A 103 -16.26 3.54 34.96
C GLU A 103 -14.75 3.41 34.68
N LEU A 104 -14.33 2.33 33.98
CA LEU A 104 -12.95 2.13 33.55
C LEU A 104 -12.53 3.18 32.52
N GLN A 105 -13.36 3.43 31.50
CA GLN A 105 -13.07 4.45 30.48
C GLN A 105 -12.95 5.86 31.10
N GLN A 106 -13.83 6.20 32.05
CA GLN A 106 -13.76 7.47 32.77
C GLN A 106 -12.53 7.59 33.69
N ALA A 107 -12.05 6.48 34.25
CA ALA A 107 -10.81 6.45 35.02
C ALA A 107 -9.60 6.69 34.11
N TRP A 108 -9.57 6.04 32.95
CA TRP A 108 -8.53 6.22 31.95
C TRP A 108 -8.49 7.62 31.35
N GLY A 109 -9.65 8.24 31.11
CA GLY A 109 -9.72 9.63 30.60
C GLY A 109 -9.11 10.68 31.53
N ARG A 110 -8.75 10.31 32.76
CA ARG A 110 -8.04 11.18 33.71
C ARG A 110 -6.52 11.04 33.69
N ILE A 111 -6.00 9.96 33.09
CA ILE A 111 -4.58 9.58 33.19
C ILE A 111 -3.93 9.32 31.83
N GLY A 112 -4.70 9.28 30.75
CA GLY A 112 -4.19 9.00 29.40
C GLY A 112 -5.09 9.53 28.29
N ASP A 113 -4.60 9.39 27.06
CA ASP A 113 -5.32 9.67 25.82
C ASP A 113 -5.47 8.40 24.97
N SER A 114 -6.12 8.52 23.80
CA SER A 114 -6.30 7.42 22.84
C SER A 114 -6.86 6.13 23.46
N ILE A 115 -7.97 6.27 24.19
CA ILE A 115 -8.62 5.16 24.89
C ILE A 115 -9.45 4.33 23.91
N VAL A 116 -9.09 3.05 23.80
CA VAL A 116 -9.84 2.06 23.02
C VAL A 116 -10.26 0.92 23.94
N VAL A 117 -11.56 0.67 24.02
CA VAL A 117 -12.11 -0.47 24.77
C VAL A 117 -13.13 -1.18 23.88
N VAL A 118 -12.78 -2.39 23.43
CA VAL A 118 -13.57 -3.17 22.46
C VAL A 118 -13.89 -4.52 23.07
N GLY A 119 -15.15 -4.93 23.05
CA GLY A 119 -15.61 -6.19 23.65
C GLY A 119 -17.08 -6.17 24.06
N GLY A 120 -17.45 -7.10 24.92
CA GLY A 120 -18.81 -7.30 25.44
C GLY A 120 -18.92 -8.63 26.20
N ASP A 121 -20.06 -8.86 26.86
CA ASP A 121 -20.32 -10.09 27.62
C ASP A 121 -19.28 -10.37 28.72
N GLY A 122 -18.78 -9.33 29.36
CA GLY A 122 -17.87 -9.42 30.49
C GLY A 122 -16.40 -9.63 30.12
N LEU A 123 -16.02 -9.51 28.85
CA LEU A 123 -14.63 -9.55 28.37
C LEU A 123 -14.34 -8.39 27.42
N TRP A 124 -13.27 -7.66 27.71
CA TRP A 124 -12.91 -6.41 27.04
C TRP A 124 -11.43 -6.41 26.67
N ASN A 125 -11.11 -5.92 25.48
CA ASN A 125 -9.75 -5.56 25.09
C ASN A 125 -9.58 -4.06 25.29
N CYS A 126 -8.68 -3.67 26.18
CA CYS A 126 -8.52 -2.31 26.63
C CYS A 126 -7.12 -1.80 26.26
N HIS A 127 -7.05 -0.59 25.72
CA HIS A 127 -5.84 0.11 25.30
C HIS A 127 -5.95 1.58 25.73
N VAL A 128 -4.91 2.09 26.41
CA VAL A 128 -4.73 3.52 26.68
C VAL A 128 -3.27 3.95 26.49
N HIS A 129 -3.05 5.16 25.96
CA HIS A 129 -1.74 5.82 25.97
C HIS A 129 -1.62 6.65 27.25
N THR A 130 -0.61 6.38 28.08
CA THR A 130 -0.44 7.03 29.38
C THR A 130 1.03 7.11 29.80
N ASN A 131 1.34 8.06 30.69
CA ASN A 131 2.60 8.07 31.44
C ASN A 131 2.50 7.35 32.79
N ASP A 132 1.30 6.96 33.21
CA ASP A 132 1.02 6.32 34.50
C ASP A 132 0.52 4.89 34.28
N ILE A 133 1.46 4.00 33.96
CA ILE A 133 1.20 2.58 33.70
C ILE A 133 0.50 1.90 34.89
N GLY A 134 0.91 2.27 36.12
CA GLY A 134 0.35 1.70 37.34
C GLY A 134 -1.13 2.05 37.48
N ALA A 135 -1.46 3.34 37.37
CA ALA A 135 -2.85 3.79 37.45
C ALA A 135 -3.73 3.20 36.35
N ALA A 136 -3.20 2.99 35.13
CA ALA A 136 -3.96 2.39 34.04
C ALA A 136 -4.34 0.93 34.30
N ILE A 137 -3.48 0.17 34.98
CA ILE A 137 -3.76 -1.23 35.37
C ILE A 137 -4.66 -1.27 36.62
N GLU A 138 -4.39 -0.41 37.61
CA GLU A 138 -5.16 -0.34 38.86
C GLU A 138 -6.62 0.08 38.63
N ALA A 139 -6.87 0.94 37.63
CA ALA A 139 -8.22 1.35 37.24
C ALA A 139 -9.14 0.15 36.90
N ALA A 140 -8.60 -0.92 36.30
CA ALA A 140 -9.38 -2.14 36.07
C ALA A 140 -9.73 -2.86 37.37
N LEU A 141 -8.83 -2.87 38.36
CA LEU A 141 -9.07 -3.49 39.66
C LEU A 141 -10.15 -2.72 40.45
N ASP A 142 -10.11 -1.38 40.40
CA ASP A 142 -11.11 -0.52 41.03
C ASP A 142 -12.51 -0.69 40.42
N ALA A 143 -12.58 -1.02 39.12
CA ALA A 143 -13.81 -1.36 38.43
C ALA A 143 -14.37 -2.76 38.79
N ASP A 144 -13.73 -3.50 39.71
CA ASP A 144 -13.95 -4.93 40.00
C ASP A 144 -13.64 -5.84 38.79
N GLY A 145 -12.73 -5.38 37.93
CA GLY A 145 -12.23 -6.07 36.76
C GLY A 145 -11.01 -6.93 37.03
N ARG A 146 -10.72 -7.87 36.12
CA ARG A 146 -9.57 -8.76 36.17
C ARG A 146 -8.72 -8.59 34.90
N PRO A 147 -7.73 -7.68 34.90
CA PRO A 147 -6.83 -7.51 33.78
C PRO A 147 -5.89 -8.73 33.67
N HIS A 148 -5.65 -9.18 32.45
CA HIS A 148 -4.75 -10.28 32.11
C HIS A 148 -4.16 -10.06 30.71
N ARG A 149 -3.03 -10.73 30.41
CA ARG A 149 -2.22 -10.47 29.21
C ARG A 149 -1.84 -9.00 29.06
N ILE A 150 -1.38 -8.39 30.17
CA ILE A 150 -0.97 -7.00 30.19
C ILE A 150 0.31 -6.83 29.37
N ARG A 151 0.27 -5.92 28.40
CA ARG A 151 1.41 -5.46 27.59
C ARG A 151 1.62 -3.98 27.86
N VAL A 152 2.87 -3.59 28.01
CA VAL A 152 3.28 -2.19 28.14
C VAL A 152 4.38 -1.94 27.11
N THR A 153 4.17 -0.96 26.23
CA THR A 153 5.08 -0.61 25.14
C THR A 153 5.61 0.81 25.37
N ASP A 154 6.91 1.06 25.16
CA ASP A 154 7.50 2.41 25.18
C ASP A 154 7.49 2.97 23.76
N LEU A 155 6.56 3.89 23.49
CA LEU A 155 6.32 4.48 22.18
C LEU A 155 7.50 5.33 21.69
N PHE A 156 8.34 5.83 22.61
CA PHE A 156 9.48 6.69 22.26
C PHE A 156 10.74 5.88 21.96
N GLU A 157 10.91 4.70 22.56
CA GLU A 157 12.01 3.79 22.21
C GLU A 157 11.80 3.18 20.81
N GLU A 158 10.54 2.96 20.42
CA GLU A 158 10.15 2.52 19.09
C GLU A 158 10.43 3.60 18.02
N VAL A 159 10.02 4.85 18.27
CA VAL A 159 10.32 6.00 17.38
C VAL A 159 11.83 6.30 17.31
N ALA A 160 12.58 6.12 18.40
CA ALA A 160 14.03 6.33 18.41
C ALA A 160 14.79 5.23 17.64
N ALA A 161 14.32 3.98 17.71
CA ALA A 161 14.83 2.88 16.90
C ALA A 161 14.54 3.13 15.41
N GLU A 162 13.32 3.54 15.07
CA GLU A 162 12.93 3.93 13.71
C GLU A 162 13.77 5.09 13.17
N GLN A 163 14.05 6.12 13.98
CA GLN A 163 14.87 7.26 13.57
C GLN A 163 16.34 6.88 13.37
N ALA A 164 16.89 6.02 14.23
CA ALA A 164 18.25 5.51 14.07
C ALA A 164 18.38 4.63 12.82
N GLU A 165 17.34 3.83 12.51
CA GLU A 165 17.24 3.06 11.28
C GLU A 165 17.10 3.96 10.04
N ARG A 166 16.35 5.07 10.14
CA ARG A 166 16.20 6.06 9.06
C ARG A 166 17.50 6.79 8.76
N GLU A 167 18.26 7.19 9.78
CA GLU A 167 19.60 7.79 9.62
C GLU A 167 20.65 6.80 9.09
N ALA A 168 20.50 5.52 9.41
CA ALA A 168 21.31 4.44 8.83
C ALA A 168 20.93 4.17 7.36
N ALA A 169 19.63 4.19 7.03
CA ALA A 169 19.10 4.00 5.69
C ALA A 169 19.49 5.14 4.74
N ILE A 170 19.49 6.39 5.20
CA ILE A 170 19.95 7.56 4.41
C ILE A 170 21.44 7.45 4.09
N ARG A 171 22.26 6.89 5.01
CA ARG A 171 23.68 6.59 4.74
C ARG A 171 23.88 5.38 3.81
N ALA A 172 22.94 4.45 3.78
CA ALA A 172 22.99 3.25 2.94
C ALA A 172 22.43 3.46 1.51
N ALA A 173 21.61 4.50 1.29
CA ALA A 173 20.96 4.85 0.01
C ALA A 173 21.91 5.27 -1.14
N ALA A 174 23.23 5.09 -1.01
CA ALA A 174 24.20 5.24 -2.08
C ALA A 174 24.44 3.93 -2.89
N GLY A 175 23.59 2.91 -2.73
CA GLY A 175 23.64 1.64 -3.47
C GLY A 175 22.25 1.04 -3.74
N PRO A 176 22.14 0.03 -4.64
CA PRO A 176 20.86 -0.54 -5.04
C PRO A 176 20.15 -1.22 -3.87
N ALA A 177 18.85 -0.97 -3.75
CA ALA A 177 18.00 -1.42 -2.65
C ALA A 177 18.00 -2.95 -2.54
N ALA A 178 18.45 -3.47 -1.39
CA ALA A 178 18.35 -4.88 -1.04
C ALA A 178 16.97 -5.16 -0.44
N PRO A 179 16.43 -6.38 -0.60
CA PRO A 179 15.18 -6.79 0.04
C PRO A 179 15.29 -6.66 1.57
N SER A 180 14.33 -5.98 2.18
CA SER A 180 14.19 -5.89 3.64
C SER A 180 13.49 -7.16 4.15
N THR A 181 14.30 -8.10 4.65
CA THR A 181 13.81 -9.29 5.35
C THR A 181 13.32 -8.91 6.74
N ALA A 182 12.11 -9.37 7.12
CA ALA A 182 11.62 -9.28 8.49
C ALA A 182 12.56 -10.04 9.47
N PRO A 183 12.58 -9.69 10.78
CA PRO A 183 13.31 -10.46 11.79
C PRO A 183 12.83 -11.93 11.80
N ASP A 184 13.77 -12.87 12.01
CA ASP A 184 13.63 -14.35 11.95
C ASP A 184 12.22 -14.89 12.33
N LEU A 185 11.30 -14.92 11.36
CA LEU A 185 10.03 -15.62 11.50
C LEU A 185 10.31 -17.14 11.57
N PRO A 186 9.57 -17.89 12.41
CA PRO A 186 9.75 -19.33 12.53
C PRO A 186 9.53 -20.03 11.19
N ALA A 187 10.20 -21.17 10.99
CA ALA A 187 10.02 -21.97 9.78
C ALA A 187 8.56 -22.41 9.63
N VAL A 188 8.00 -22.24 8.43
CA VAL A 188 6.63 -22.62 8.07
C VAL A 188 6.64 -23.65 6.94
N THR A 189 5.54 -24.40 6.77
CA THR A 189 5.41 -25.32 5.63
C THR A 189 5.36 -24.52 4.33
N THR A 190 4.51 -23.49 4.29
CA THR A 190 4.34 -22.57 3.16
C THR A 190 4.56 -21.14 3.61
N ALA A 191 5.54 -20.45 3.03
CA ALA A 191 5.71 -19.01 3.20
C ALA A 191 4.93 -18.23 2.13
N VAL A 192 4.63 -16.97 2.42
CA VAL A 192 4.07 -15.99 1.49
C VAL A 192 5.11 -14.90 1.21
N VAL A 193 5.25 -14.57 -0.07
CA VAL A 193 5.98 -13.39 -0.57
C VAL A 193 4.96 -12.48 -1.22
N ALA A 194 4.78 -11.27 -0.71
CA ALA A 194 3.84 -10.30 -1.27
C ALA A 194 4.58 -9.12 -1.90
N VAL A 195 3.96 -8.47 -2.88
CA VAL A 195 4.44 -7.21 -3.41
C VAL A 195 3.52 -6.10 -2.92
N SER A 196 4.10 -5.05 -2.35
CA SER A 196 3.33 -3.90 -1.91
C SER A 196 3.97 -2.59 -2.37
N SER A 197 3.15 -1.55 -2.43
CA SER A 197 3.59 -0.18 -2.59
C SER A 197 2.93 0.66 -1.50
N GLY A 198 3.65 0.92 -0.41
CA GLY A 198 3.14 1.64 0.75
C GLY A 198 3.61 0.98 2.05
N ASP A 199 4.09 1.78 2.98
CA ASP A 199 4.65 1.27 4.23
C ASP A 199 3.54 0.65 5.10
N GLY A 200 2.34 1.25 5.11
CA GLY A 200 1.19 0.75 5.84
C GLY A 200 0.69 -0.61 5.33
N ILE A 201 0.54 -0.78 4.01
CA ILE A 201 0.21 -2.10 3.42
C ILE A 201 1.29 -3.14 3.73
N SER A 202 2.56 -2.74 3.66
CA SER A 202 3.67 -3.64 3.96
C SER A 202 3.62 -4.14 5.40
N GLU A 203 3.24 -3.27 6.32
CA GLU A 203 3.06 -3.61 7.73
C GLU A 203 1.83 -4.52 7.94
N LEU A 204 0.69 -4.22 7.32
CA LEU A 204 -0.49 -5.09 7.35
C LEU A 204 -0.17 -6.51 6.86
N PHE A 205 0.56 -6.63 5.75
CA PHE A 205 1.00 -7.93 5.24
C PHE A 205 1.90 -8.68 6.23
N ARG A 206 2.84 -7.99 6.88
CA ARG A 206 3.68 -8.61 7.92
C ARG A 206 2.85 -9.09 9.11
N GLN A 207 1.88 -8.30 9.55
CA GLN A 207 0.96 -8.65 10.64
C GLN A 207 0.09 -9.87 10.31
N LEU A 208 -0.27 -10.04 9.04
CA LEU A 208 -0.98 -11.22 8.52
C LEU A 208 -0.06 -12.41 8.21
N GLY A 209 1.21 -12.35 8.63
CA GLY A 209 2.14 -13.47 8.56
C GLY A 209 2.84 -13.63 7.21
N VAL A 210 2.92 -12.57 6.39
CA VAL A 210 3.76 -12.58 5.17
C VAL A 210 5.24 -12.55 5.56
N GLN A 211 6.03 -13.51 5.05
CA GLN A 211 7.44 -13.67 5.42
C GLN A 211 8.38 -12.71 4.68
N ALA A 212 8.03 -12.29 3.47
CA ALA A 212 8.79 -11.28 2.75
C ALA A 212 7.86 -10.36 1.95
N VAL A 213 8.11 -9.06 2.06
CA VAL A 213 7.41 -8.04 1.30
C VAL A 213 8.41 -7.38 0.37
N VAL A 214 8.13 -7.41 -0.93
CA VAL A 214 8.98 -6.83 -1.98
C VAL A 214 8.40 -5.50 -2.40
N GLY A 215 9.17 -4.43 -2.24
CA GLY A 215 8.83 -3.13 -2.79
C GLY A 215 9.11 -3.07 -4.29
N GLY A 216 8.32 -2.30 -5.03
CA GLY A 216 8.46 -2.14 -6.48
C GLY A 216 9.53 -1.14 -6.95
N GLY A 217 10.36 -0.60 -6.05
CA GLY A 217 11.38 0.40 -6.39
C GLY A 217 10.81 1.68 -7.03
N GLN A 218 11.58 2.35 -7.89
CA GLN A 218 11.15 3.59 -8.58
C GLN A 218 9.97 3.37 -9.53
N THR A 219 9.82 2.17 -10.07
CA THR A 219 8.79 1.81 -11.05
C THR A 219 7.55 1.18 -10.42
N LEU A 220 7.53 1.03 -9.09
CA LEU A 220 6.51 0.28 -8.35
C LEU A 220 6.24 -1.14 -8.88
N ASN A 221 7.21 -1.72 -9.60
CA ASN A 221 7.18 -3.08 -10.14
C ASN A 221 8.55 -3.74 -9.94
N PRO A 222 8.66 -4.81 -9.14
CA PRO A 222 9.90 -5.53 -8.92
C PRO A 222 10.31 -6.35 -10.15
N SER A 223 11.61 -6.57 -10.32
CA SER A 223 12.12 -7.45 -11.36
C SER A 223 11.95 -8.94 -11.01
N THR A 224 12.07 -9.83 -11.99
CA THR A 224 12.13 -11.29 -11.74
C THR A 224 13.22 -11.65 -10.73
N ALA A 225 14.36 -10.96 -10.79
CA ALA A 225 15.49 -11.20 -9.90
C ALA A 225 15.16 -10.81 -8.45
N ASP A 226 14.43 -9.70 -8.24
CA ASP A 226 14.04 -9.24 -6.91
C ASP A 226 13.04 -10.20 -6.28
N LEU A 227 12.02 -10.61 -7.04
CA LEU A 227 11.03 -11.60 -6.56
C LEU A 227 11.69 -12.96 -6.27
N LEU A 228 12.58 -13.43 -7.14
CA LEU A 228 13.31 -14.67 -6.92
C LEU A 228 14.20 -14.59 -5.67
N ALA A 229 14.88 -13.47 -5.45
CA ALA A 229 15.69 -13.26 -4.25
C ALA A 229 14.84 -13.32 -2.98
N ALA A 230 13.64 -12.72 -2.98
CA ALA A 230 12.72 -12.80 -1.85
C ALA A 230 12.21 -14.23 -1.62
N VAL A 231 11.85 -14.96 -2.69
CA VAL A 231 11.47 -16.38 -2.63
C VAL A 231 12.61 -17.24 -2.07
N GLU A 232 13.86 -16.96 -2.42
CA GLU A 232 15.01 -17.71 -1.89
C GLU A 232 15.31 -17.38 -0.43
N ALA A 233 15.08 -16.13 -0.01
CA ALA A 233 15.33 -15.67 1.35
C ALA A 233 14.37 -16.28 2.40
N VAL A 234 13.13 -16.63 2.03
CA VAL A 234 12.16 -17.18 3.01
C VAL A 234 12.52 -18.61 3.44
N ASN A 235 12.35 -18.90 4.73
CA ASN A 235 12.67 -20.20 5.33
C ASN A 235 11.51 -21.22 5.18
N ALA A 236 11.14 -21.51 3.92
CA ALA A 236 10.13 -22.51 3.56
C ALA A 236 10.48 -23.19 2.23
N GLN A 237 10.01 -24.43 2.04
CA GLN A 237 10.13 -25.16 0.77
C GLN A 237 8.95 -24.90 -0.17
N HIS A 238 7.78 -24.57 0.38
CA HIS A 238 6.63 -24.10 -0.37
C HIS A 238 6.51 -22.58 -0.23
N VAL A 239 6.24 -21.89 -1.32
CA VAL A 239 6.09 -20.44 -1.35
C VAL A 239 4.86 -20.06 -2.18
N VAL A 240 4.01 -19.21 -1.63
CA VAL A 240 2.94 -18.52 -2.34
C VAL A 240 3.39 -17.10 -2.63
N VAL A 241 3.14 -16.61 -3.85
CA VAL A 241 3.45 -15.24 -4.25
C VAL A 241 2.15 -14.48 -4.49
N LEU A 242 2.02 -13.30 -3.88
CA LEU A 242 0.94 -12.32 -4.08
C LEU A 242 1.49 -11.12 -4.88
N PRO A 243 1.17 -11.01 -6.17
CA PRO A 243 1.70 -9.96 -7.02
C PRO A 243 1.09 -8.58 -6.76
N ASP A 244 -0.18 -8.53 -6.33
CA ASP A 244 -0.98 -7.34 -6.02
C ASP A 244 -0.97 -6.21 -7.08
N ASN A 245 -0.48 -6.51 -8.28
CA ASN A 245 -0.44 -5.66 -9.45
C ASN A 245 -0.47 -6.54 -10.71
N THR A 246 -1.36 -6.19 -11.65
CA THR A 246 -1.56 -6.96 -12.89
C THR A 246 -0.28 -7.09 -13.73
N ASN A 247 0.61 -6.09 -13.69
CA ASN A 247 1.86 -6.10 -14.44
C ASN A 247 2.88 -7.09 -13.88
N ILE A 248 2.72 -7.50 -12.62
CA ILE A 248 3.65 -8.37 -11.90
C ILE A 248 3.25 -9.84 -12.05
N VAL A 249 1.97 -10.14 -12.22
CA VAL A 249 1.45 -11.53 -12.37
C VAL A 249 2.27 -12.36 -13.39
N PRO A 250 2.53 -11.88 -14.63
CA PRO A 250 3.27 -12.67 -15.61
C PRO A 250 4.74 -12.93 -15.22
N VAL A 251 5.31 -12.05 -14.39
CA VAL A 251 6.68 -12.18 -13.87
C VAL A 251 6.70 -13.18 -12.71
N ALA A 252 5.73 -13.09 -11.80
CA ALA A 252 5.60 -14.01 -10.67
C ALA A 252 5.38 -15.46 -11.12
N GLU A 253 4.61 -15.69 -12.19
CA GLU A 253 4.34 -17.02 -12.75
C GLU A 253 5.60 -17.71 -13.30
N GLN A 254 6.67 -16.97 -13.58
CA GLN A 254 7.93 -17.51 -14.09
C GLN A 254 8.88 -17.98 -12.97
N LEU A 255 8.53 -17.80 -11.69
CA LEU A 255 9.44 -18.07 -10.58
C LEU A 255 9.64 -19.57 -10.29
N ASP A 256 8.58 -20.38 -10.37
CA ASP A 256 8.61 -21.83 -10.06
C ASP A 256 9.74 -22.58 -10.80
N PRO A 257 9.94 -22.43 -12.13
CA PRO A 257 11.05 -23.13 -12.82
C PRO A 257 12.45 -22.59 -12.51
N LEU A 258 12.59 -21.48 -11.79
CA LEU A 258 13.87 -20.81 -11.52
C LEU A 258 14.47 -21.13 -10.14
N THR A 259 13.74 -21.86 -9.30
CA THR A 259 14.16 -22.25 -7.95
C THR A 259 13.99 -23.76 -7.73
N VAL A 260 14.61 -24.28 -6.67
CA VAL A 260 14.38 -25.64 -6.17
C VAL A 260 13.15 -25.73 -5.24
N LYS A 261 12.62 -24.58 -4.80
CA LYS A 261 11.40 -24.48 -3.98
C LYS A 261 10.15 -24.70 -4.85
N THR A 262 9.04 -25.05 -4.23
CA THR A 262 7.74 -25.11 -4.92
C THR A 262 7.06 -23.75 -4.79
N VAL A 263 6.91 -23.04 -5.90
CA VAL A 263 6.31 -21.70 -5.96
C VAL A 263 4.93 -21.76 -6.60
N ARG A 264 3.95 -21.11 -6.00
CA ARG A 264 2.61 -20.93 -6.58
C ARG A 264 2.21 -19.47 -6.52
N VAL A 265 1.44 -19.03 -7.51
CA VAL A 265 0.98 -17.65 -7.61
C VAL A 265 -0.52 -17.62 -7.39
N VAL A 266 -0.95 -16.81 -6.42
CA VAL A 266 -2.33 -16.33 -6.36
C VAL A 266 -2.32 -15.04 -7.18
N PRO A 267 -3.04 -14.96 -8.32
CA PRO A 267 -2.92 -13.84 -9.25
C PRO A 267 -3.72 -12.63 -8.73
N THR A 268 -3.42 -12.20 -7.51
CA THR A 268 -3.89 -10.94 -6.95
C THR A 268 -3.32 -9.80 -7.77
N ARG A 269 -4.11 -8.76 -7.90
CA ARG A 269 -3.80 -7.63 -8.77
C ARG A 269 -4.10 -6.30 -8.08
N SER A 270 -4.73 -6.33 -6.90
CA SER A 270 -4.95 -5.19 -6.03
C SER A 270 -4.63 -5.58 -4.58
N MET A 271 -4.34 -4.59 -3.74
CA MET A 271 -4.03 -4.82 -2.32
C MET A 271 -5.20 -5.43 -1.53
N PRO A 272 -6.48 -5.01 -1.75
CA PRO A 272 -7.62 -5.67 -1.09
C PRO A 272 -7.74 -7.16 -1.43
N GLU A 273 -7.46 -7.58 -2.66
CA GLU A 273 -7.41 -9.01 -3.02
C GLU A 273 -6.31 -9.75 -2.25
N GLY A 274 -5.15 -9.12 -2.06
CA GLY A 274 -4.05 -9.63 -1.26
C GLY A 274 -4.43 -9.82 0.20
N LEU A 275 -5.10 -8.84 0.81
CA LEU A 275 -5.61 -8.94 2.19
C LEU A 275 -6.61 -10.09 2.33
N ALA A 276 -7.60 -10.19 1.44
CA ALA A 276 -8.58 -11.27 1.45
C ALA A 276 -7.94 -12.65 1.29
N ALA A 277 -6.94 -12.77 0.42
CA ALA A 277 -6.16 -13.99 0.26
C ALA A 277 -5.43 -14.37 1.56
N LEU A 278 -4.89 -13.41 2.30
CA LEU A 278 -4.14 -13.65 3.53
C LEU A 278 -5.03 -14.05 4.71
N ILE A 279 -6.31 -13.67 4.74
CA ILE A 279 -7.25 -14.07 5.80
C ILE A 279 -7.41 -15.61 5.86
N VAL A 280 -7.34 -16.28 4.71
CA VAL A 280 -7.51 -17.74 4.59
C VAL A 280 -6.18 -18.49 4.48
N TYR A 281 -5.05 -17.81 4.63
CA TYR A 281 -3.72 -18.43 4.57
C TYR A 281 -3.46 -19.31 5.80
N ASP A 282 -2.96 -20.52 5.55
CA ASP A 282 -2.54 -21.46 6.60
C ASP A 282 -1.05 -21.80 6.43
N PRO A 283 -0.16 -21.39 7.37
CA PRO A 283 1.28 -21.66 7.28
C PRO A 283 1.65 -23.15 7.38
N GLU A 284 0.74 -24.01 7.86
CA GLU A 284 1.02 -25.43 8.12
C GLU A 284 0.74 -26.35 6.90
N VAL A 285 -0.03 -25.89 5.91
CA VAL A 285 -0.36 -26.67 4.70
C VAL A 285 0.56 -26.37 3.52
N ASP A 286 0.46 -27.15 2.44
CA ASP A 286 1.28 -27.00 1.24
C ASP A 286 0.82 -25.85 0.31
N ALA A 287 1.72 -25.39 -0.56
CA ALA A 287 1.42 -24.28 -1.48
C ALA A 287 0.20 -24.52 -2.39
N PRO A 288 0.00 -25.70 -3.00
CA PRO A 288 -1.19 -25.96 -3.80
C PRO A 288 -2.51 -25.82 -3.03
N THR A 289 -2.58 -26.31 -1.79
CA THR A 289 -3.79 -26.20 -0.95
C THR A 289 -4.05 -24.76 -0.58
N ASN A 290 -3.03 -24.03 -0.10
CA ASN A 290 -3.13 -22.60 0.19
C ASN A 290 -3.59 -21.81 -1.04
N THR A 291 -2.93 -22.01 -2.18
CA THR A 291 -3.22 -21.25 -3.41
C THR A 291 -4.67 -21.40 -3.85
N ALA A 292 -5.28 -22.58 -3.68
CA ALA A 292 -6.67 -22.80 -4.05
C ALA A 292 -7.64 -21.98 -3.19
N ALA A 293 -7.48 -22.02 -1.86
CA ALA A 293 -8.31 -21.27 -0.92
C ALA A 293 -8.09 -19.75 -1.06
N MET A 294 -6.83 -19.32 -1.09
CA MET A 294 -6.44 -17.92 -1.24
C MET A 294 -6.94 -17.32 -2.55
N ARG A 295 -6.89 -18.07 -3.65
CA ARG A 295 -7.44 -17.62 -4.94
C ARG A 295 -8.95 -17.41 -4.88
N GLN A 296 -9.68 -18.33 -4.25
CA GLN A 296 -11.13 -18.20 -4.10
C GLN A 296 -11.50 -16.95 -3.29
N ALA A 297 -10.76 -16.67 -2.20
CA ALA A 297 -10.97 -15.47 -1.41
C ALA A 297 -10.67 -14.19 -2.21
N ALA A 298 -9.53 -14.13 -2.90
CA ALA A 298 -9.18 -13.00 -3.75
C ALA A 298 -10.19 -12.75 -4.88
N GLU A 299 -10.70 -13.81 -5.52
CA GLU A 299 -11.68 -13.71 -6.61
C GLU A 299 -13.08 -13.26 -6.14
N ALA A 300 -13.39 -13.36 -4.85
CA ALA A 300 -14.63 -12.85 -4.28
C ALA A 300 -14.62 -11.33 -4.11
N ILE A 301 -13.44 -10.71 -4.09
CA ILE A 301 -13.30 -9.26 -3.87
C ILE A 301 -13.61 -8.47 -5.13
N ALA A 302 -14.60 -7.60 -5.04
CA ALA A 302 -14.78 -6.53 -6.02
C ALA A 302 -13.86 -5.36 -5.64
N ALA A 303 -12.78 -5.18 -6.41
CA ALA A 303 -11.77 -4.16 -6.14
C ALA A 303 -11.98 -2.87 -6.96
N GLY A 304 -11.80 -1.73 -6.31
CA GLY A 304 -11.90 -0.40 -6.91
C GLY A 304 -10.73 0.51 -6.54
N GLU A 305 -10.39 1.45 -7.42
CA GLU A 305 -9.28 2.39 -7.24
C GLU A 305 -9.73 3.82 -7.56
N ILE A 306 -9.26 4.80 -6.79
CA ILE A 306 -9.48 6.22 -7.07
C ILE A 306 -8.16 6.89 -7.46
N THR A 307 -8.19 7.66 -8.54
CA THR A 307 -7.04 8.46 -8.98
C THR A 307 -7.50 9.68 -9.79
N GLN A 308 -6.55 10.49 -10.25
CA GLN A 308 -6.82 11.63 -11.12
C GLN A 308 -6.41 11.33 -12.57
N ALA A 309 -7.23 11.81 -13.51
CA ALA A 309 -6.94 11.69 -14.92
C ALA A 309 -5.81 12.65 -15.33
N VAL A 310 -4.70 12.09 -15.83
CA VAL A 310 -3.55 12.88 -16.32
C VAL A 310 -3.73 13.41 -17.74
N ARG A 311 -4.86 13.10 -18.39
CA ARG A 311 -5.20 13.57 -19.74
C ARG A 311 -6.69 13.42 -20.00
N ALA A 312 -7.19 14.19 -20.95
CA ALA A 312 -8.56 14.03 -21.42
C ALA A 312 -8.76 12.69 -22.16
N SER A 313 -9.89 12.04 -21.95
CA SER A 313 -10.26 10.82 -22.65
C SER A 313 -11.78 10.63 -22.72
N SER A 314 -12.26 9.78 -23.63
CA SER A 314 -13.67 9.40 -23.69
C SER A 314 -13.81 7.99 -23.13
N THR A 315 -14.65 7.81 -22.11
CA THR A 315 -14.88 6.53 -21.43
C THR A 315 -16.36 6.16 -21.49
N PRO A 316 -16.73 4.89 -21.23
CA PRO A 316 -18.14 4.51 -21.08
C PRO A 316 -18.88 5.27 -19.97
N ALA A 317 -18.17 5.64 -18.90
CA ALA A 317 -18.72 6.44 -17.79
C ALA A 317 -18.92 7.93 -18.14
N GLY A 318 -18.33 8.40 -19.25
CA GLY A 318 -18.46 9.77 -19.72
C GLY A 318 -17.15 10.37 -20.25
N PRO A 319 -17.19 11.63 -20.72
CA PRO A 319 -15.98 12.38 -21.02
C PRO A 319 -15.20 12.65 -19.73
N VAL A 320 -13.88 12.49 -19.80
CA VAL A 320 -12.93 12.75 -18.72
C VAL A 320 -12.03 13.89 -19.19
N ALA A 321 -11.89 14.94 -18.38
CA ALA A 321 -10.90 15.98 -18.56
C ALA A 321 -9.62 15.67 -17.77
N GLU A 322 -8.52 16.35 -18.12
CA GLU A 322 -7.32 16.32 -17.29
C GLU A 322 -7.61 16.97 -15.92
N GLY A 323 -7.23 16.28 -14.85
CA GLY A 323 -7.49 16.66 -13.46
C GLY A 323 -8.81 16.13 -12.88
N ASP A 324 -9.70 15.55 -13.69
CA ASP A 324 -10.91 14.93 -13.17
C ASP A 324 -10.57 13.73 -12.30
N TRP A 325 -11.35 13.54 -11.23
CA TRP A 325 -11.27 12.35 -10.40
C TRP A 325 -11.98 11.19 -11.08
N ILE A 326 -11.34 10.03 -11.08
CA ILE A 326 -11.86 8.84 -11.74
C ILE A 326 -11.86 7.65 -10.79
N GLY A 327 -12.96 6.90 -10.83
CA GLY A 327 -13.10 5.60 -10.18
C GLY A 327 -12.92 4.49 -11.20
N ILE A 328 -12.02 3.56 -10.89
CA ILE A 328 -11.62 2.46 -11.77
C ILE A 328 -12.01 1.16 -11.10
N VAL A 329 -12.72 0.30 -11.82
CA VAL A 329 -12.98 -1.09 -11.42
C VAL A 329 -12.28 -2.00 -12.40
N ARG A 330 -11.59 -3.02 -11.89
CA ARG A 330 -10.89 -3.94 -12.79
C ARG A 330 -11.89 -4.70 -13.65
N GLY A 331 -11.59 -4.80 -14.96
CA GLY A 331 -12.43 -5.46 -15.95
C GLY A 331 -13.42 -4.50 -16.61
N ASP A 332 -13.96 -3.57 -15.82
CA ASP A 332 -14.94 -2.58 -16.29
C ASP A 332 -14.30 -1.27 -16.76
N GLY A 333 -13.08 -0.98 -16.28
CA GLY A 333 -12.36 0.25 -16.60
C GLY A 333 -12.82 1.42 -15.75
N ILE A 334 -12.89 2.62 -16.34
CA ILE A 334 -13.38 3.81 -15.63
C ILE A 334 -14.90 3.74 -15.55
N VAL A 335 -15.42 3.61 -14.34
CA VAL A 335 -16.86 3.49 -14.03
C VAL A 335 -17.43 4.75 -13.40
N ALA A 336 -16.59 5.62 -12.86
CA ALA A 336 -16.99 6.88 -12.25
C ALA A 336 -16.08 8.03 -12.68
N VAL A 337 -16.68 9.20 -12.87
CA VAL A 337 -15.99 10.46 -13.16
C VAL A 337 -16.59 11.55 -12.28
N GLY A 338 -15.76 12.22 -11.50
CA GLY A 338 -16.15 13.26 -10.56
C GLY A 338 -15.31 14.51 -10.75
N ALA A 339 -15.93 15.68 -10.56
CA ALA A 339 -15.20 16.96 -10.51
C ALA A 339 -14.39 17.10 -9.20
N ASP A 340 -14.75 16.33 -8.18
CA ASP A 340 -14.10 16.22 -6.89
C ASP A 340 -13.96 14.75 -6.47
N LEU A 341 -13.12 14.53 -5.46
CA LEU A 341 -12.81 13.23 -4.89
C LEU A 341 -14.08 12.52 -4.38
N ASP A 342 -14.87 13.24 -3.57
CA ASP A 342 -16.10 12.72 -2.96
C ASP A 342 -17.09 12.21 -4.03
N GLY A 343 -17.26 12.95 -5.14
CA GLY A 343 -18.14 12.56 -6.24
C GLY A 343 -17.64 11.32 -7.00
N ALA A 344 -16.33 11.20 -7.23
CA ALA A 344 -15.76 10.02 -7.87
C ALA A 344 -15.85 8.77 -6.97
N VAL A 345 -15.57 8.93 -5.67
CA VAL A 345 -15.69 7.87 -4.66
C VAL A 345 -17.14 7.39 -4.56
N ALA A 346 -18.10 8.31 -4.44
CA ALA A 346 -19.52 7.96 -4.40
C ALA A 346 -19.96 7.20 -5.65
N GLY A 347 -19.56 7.67 -6.84
CA GLY A 347 -19.89 6.99 -8.09
C GLY A 347 -19.25 5.60 -8.20
N LEU A 348 -18.02 5.44 -7.72
CA LEU A 348 -17.33 4.14 -7.69
C LEU A 348 -18.05 3.17 -6.75
N LEU A 349 -18.37 3.60 -5.53
CA LEU A 349 -19.02 2.75 -4.53
C LEU A 349 -20.48 2.44 -4.87
N ASP A 350 -21.20 3.34 -5.55
CA ASP A 350 -22.54 3.04 -6.08
C ASP A 350 -22.49 1.92 -7.13
N HIS A 351 -21.40 1.81 -7.90
CA HIS A 351 -21.18 0.71 -8.85
C HIS A 351 -20.68 -0.56 -8.17
N LEU A 352 -19.76 -0.43 -7.20
CA LEU A 352 -19.04 -1.55 -6.60
C LEU A 352 -19.84 -2.25 -5.48
N VAL A 353 -20.56 -1.49 -4.66
CA VAL A 353 -21.32 -2.02 -3.53
C VAL A 353 -22.68 -2.49 -4.02
N GLY A 354 -22.86 -3.81 -4.12
CA GLY A 354 -24.13 -4.44 -4.47
C GLY A 354 -25.09 -4.58 -3.27
N ASP A 355 -26.29 -5.12 -3.51
CA ASP A 355 -27.30 -5.39 -2.46
C ASP A 355 -26.89 -6.51 -1.49
N GLY A 356 -25.90 -7.33 -1.87
CA GLY A 356 -25.37 -8.43 -1.07
C GLY A 356 -24.01 -8.16 -0.44
N ALA A 357 -23.49 -6.93 -0.55
CA ALA A 357 -22.22 -6.57 0.05
C ALA A 357 -22.35 -6.57 1.58
N GLU A 358 -21.35 -7.14 2.26
CA GLU A 358 -21.32 -7.25 3.72
C GLU A 358 -20.21 -6.37 4.32
N LEU A 359 -19.07 -6.25 3.63
CA LEU A 359 -17.91 -5.50 4.08
C LEU A 359 -17.34 -4.61 2.97
N VAL A 360 -16.96 -3.39 3.32
CA VAL A 360 -16.16 -2.49 2.49
C VAL A 360 -14.84 -2.21 3.21
N THR A 361 -13.75 -2.72 2.66
CA THR A 361 -12.40 -2.39 3.08
C THR A 361 -11.91 -1.16 2.32
N VAL A 362 -11.52 -0.11 3.05
CA VAL A 362 -10.96 1.14 2.54
C VAL A 362 -9.48 1.20 2.90
N ILE A 363 -8.61 1.35 1.91
CA ILE A 363 -7.16 1.51 2.14
C ILE A 363 -6.73 2.91 1.72
N GLU A 364 -6.29 3.70 2.70
CA GLU A 364 -5.88 5.09 2.54
C GLU A 364 -4.47 5.22 1.97
N GLY A 365 -4.33 6.03 0.92
CA GLY A 365 -3.05 6.39 0.32
C GLY A 365 -2.34 7.51 1.08
N ALA A 366 -1.10 7.79 0.69
CA ALA A 366 -0.27 8.81 1.33
C ALA A 366 -0.86 10.24 1.25
N ASP A 367 -1.68 10.50 0.23
CA ASP A 367 -2.34 11.78 -0.02
C ASP A 367 -3.80 11.81 0.45
N ALA A 368 -4.29 10.75 1.13
CA ALA A 368 -5.62 10.75 1.73
C ALA A 368 -5.64 11.66 2.96
N ASP A 369 -6.65 12.53 3.05
CA ASP A 369 -6.85 13.37 4.22
C ASP A 369 -7.98 12.84 5.11
N GLU A 370 -7.79 12.95 6.43
CA GLU A 370 -8.73 12.45 7.45
C GLU A 370 -10.14 13.01 7.28
N ALA A 371 -10.28 14.27 6.87
CA ALA A 371 -11.59 14.88 6.68
C ALA A 371 -12.34 14.26 5.50
N SER A 372 -11.65 13.89 4.42
CA SER A 372 -12.23 13.16 3.29
C SER A 372 -12.61 11.74 3.66
N THR A 373 -11.78 11.04 4.43
CA THR A 373 -12.09 9.69 4.93
C THR A 373 -13.33 9.70 5.83
N HIS A 374 -13.43 10.64 6.78
CA HIS A 374 -14.63 10.77 7.60
C HIS A 374 -15.90 11.06 6.79
N ARG A 375 -15.81 11.84 5.70
CA ARG A 375 -16.96 12.08 4.80
C ARG A 375 -17.35 10.81 4.04
N LEU A 376 -16.38 10.03 3.60
CA LEU A 376 -16.59 8.73 2.96
C LEU A 376 -17.29 7.74 3.90
N GLU A 377 -16.81 7.60 5.14
CA GLU A 377 -17.42 6.72 6.13
C GLU A 377 -18.86 7.14 6.46
N ALA A 378 -19.09 8.44 6.67
CA ALA A 378 -20.43 8.96 6.91
C ALA A 378 -21.37 8.71 5.71
N TRP A 379 -20.86 8.85 4.48
CA TRP A 379 -21.60 8.57 3.26
C TRP A 379 -21.99 7.10 3.16
N LEU A 380 -21.07 6.17 3.48
CA LEU A 380 -21.31 4.74 3.50
C LEU A 380 -22.34 4.36 4.58
N ALA A 381 -22.18 4.87 5.80
CA ALA A 381 -23.11 4.61 6.90
C ALA A 381 -24.54 5.10 6.58
N GLU A 382 -24.69 6.22 5.85
CA GLU A 382 -26.00 6.75 5.45
C GLU A 382 -26.64 5.94 4.32
N ARG A 383 -25.89 5.63 3.25
CA ARG A 383 -26.43 5.01 2.04
C ARG A 383 -26.46 3.48 2.08
N ARG A 384 -25.54 2.88 2.84
CA ARG A 384 -25.30 1.44 2.92
C ARG A 384 -25.23 0.98 4.37
N PRO A 385 -26.29 1.17 5.18
CA PRO A 385 -26.28 0.91 6.62
C PRO A 385 -26.13 -0.57 7.01
N SER A 386 -26.26 -1.49 6.03
CA SER A 386 -26.06 -2.93 6.23
C SER A 386 -24.63 -3.39 5.98
N VAL A 387 -23.76 -2.49 5.52
CA VAL A 387 -22.38 -2.80 5.14
C VAL A 387 -21.45 -2.31 6.25
N GLU A 388 -20.58 -3.20 6.72
CA GLU A 388 -19.50 -2.84 7.64
C GLU A 388 -18.38 -2.14 6.87
N VAL A 389 -17.75 -1.15 7.50
CA VAL A 389 -16.66 -0.39 6.88
C VAL A 389 -15.41 -0.53 7.73
N GLU A 390 -14.34 -1.03 7.12
CA GLU A 390 -13.02 -1.11 7.73
C GLU A 390 -12.07 -0.18 6.99
N VAL A 391 -11.36 0.67 7.74
CA VAL A 391 -10.41 1.63 7.18
C VAL A 391 -9.00 1.28 7.64
N HIS A 392 -8.08 1.20 6.69
CA HIS A 392 -6.67 0.93 6.94
C HIS A 392 -5.77 1.99 6.30
N GLN A 393 -4.72 2.35 7.03
CA GLN A 393 -3.66 3.20 6.53
C GLN A 393 -2.72 2.39 5.63
N GLY A 394 -2.75 2.65 4.32
CA GLY A 394 -1.95 1.91 3.35
C GLY A 394 -0.68 2.63 2.91
N GLY A 395 -0.73 3.95 2.79
CA GLY A 395 0.41 4.79 2.44
C GLY A 395 0.89 4.64 1.00
N GLN A 396 0.06 4.09 0.10
CA GLN A 396 0.39 4.01 -1.32
C GLN A 396 0.44 5.41 -1.96
N PRO A 397 1.39 5.69 -2.88
CA PRO A 397 1.64 7.06 -3.36
C PRO A 397 0.78 7.52 -4.54
N LEU A 398 0.06 6.62 -5.23
CA LEU A 398 -0.65 6.96 -6.49
C LEU A 398 -2.17 7.01 -6.35
N TYR A 399 -2.72 6.27 -5.40
CA TYR A 399 -4.14 6.05 -5.25
C TYR A 399 -4.56 6.51 -3.86
N PRO A 400 -5.26 7.64 -3.72
CA PRO A 400 -5.73 8.11 -2.43
C PRO A 400 -6.62 7.10 -1.72
N TYR A 401 -7.39 6.30 -2.48
CA TYR A 401 -8.15 5.19 -1.93
C TYR A 401 -8.08 3.96 -2.83
N LEU A 402 -7.90 2.81 -2.20
CA LEU A 402 -8.23 1.49 -2.76
C LEU A 402 -9.42 0.94 -1.98
N PHE A 403 -10.31 0.24 -2.67
CA PHE A 403 -11.51 -0.36 -2.11
C PHE A 403 -11.54 -1.86 -2.40
N GLY A 404 -11.90 -2.65 -1.40
CA GLY A 404 -12.35 -4.02 -1.55
C GLY A 404 -13.78 -4.15 -1.06
N VAL A 405 -14.63 -4.86 -1.79
CA VAL A 405 -16.00 -5.16 -1.39
C VAL A 405 -16.22 -6.66 -1.43
N GLU A 406 -16.75 -7.20 -0.33
CA GLU A 406 -17.09 -8.61 -0.13
C GLU A 406 -18.59 -8.86 -0.22
#